data_AF-A0A1V3SE71-F1
#
_entry.id   AF-A0A1V3SE71-F1
#
_cell.length_a   1.000
_cell.length_b   1.000
_cell.length_c   1.000
_cell.angle_alpha   90.00
_cell.angle_beta   90.00
_cell.angle_gamma   90.00
#
_symmetry.space_group_name_H-M   'P 1'
#
loop_
_entity.id
_entity.type
_entity.pdbx_description
1 polymer ?
#
loop_
_entity_poly.entity_id
_entity_poly.type
_entity_poly.pdbx_seq_one_letter_code
_entity_poly.pdbx_strand_id
1 'polypeptide(L)'
;MNISIRLTVVLLGLANLPAQALEQSQEQALRQAQATSLNCQPPSTAPATNASQDLFDQYSWQLFIAMNWPAQAGQRGDPDCSKQPGDPGYTVWQTYKTVEETFLPLGADPGPWNTPQLAKSLGIINIAALKNSSQVNAVDQAVGGWLIDQAGNPTYYDISANETSYNYIVANQFYNADVVSRANNINFPYGVIEVKSSWRILTTNDNASRYLTMLARVATFDDQGQRTGVTEAYLGLVGLHVITKVNGYPQWIWSTFEQIDNVAPKTMVNGVWVDQPAAGTAYSYFNPSAPAATLNQSPCDWQTQGAHLVCVPKPGTTFQTPNPLNRFTPIAEITNEVNARYRSDPDLQRSVLKYYQLITTQRPLMPDNPSNPLGQPTPALSANVTMESYIQPNSSCMNCHSMATPVKSPYKSDYSYLFKFANAPVGNTIKDEE
;
A
#
# COMPACT_ATOMS: atom_id res chain seq x y z
N MET A 1 58.49 -9.97 69.29
CA MET A 1 58.94 -9.92 67.88
C MET A 1 57.73 -9.50 67.07
N ASN A 2 57.64 -8.19 66.75
CA ASN A 2 56.44 -7.54 66.22
C ASN A 2 56.28 -7.82 64.72
N ILE A 3 55.12 -8.33 64.33
CA ILE A 3 54.73 -8.56 62.94
C ILE A 3 54.04 -7.30 62.45
N SER A 4 54.66 -6.58 61.51
CA SER A 4 54.06 -5.44 60.80
C SER A 4 53.41 -5.91 59.50
N ILE A 5 52.11 -5.68 59.36
CA ILE A 5 51.36 -5.87 58.11
C ILE A 5 51.41 -4.55 57.34
N ARG A 6 51.93 -4.55 56.11
CA ARG A 6 51.87 -3.43 55.18
C ARG A 6 50.57 -3.53 54.36
N LEU A 7 49.71 -2.51 54.44
CA LEU A 7 48.65 -2.26 53.47
C LEU A 7 49.24 -1.56 52.24
N THR A 8 48.99 -2.11 51.05
CA THR A 8 49.21 -1.43 49.77
C THR A 8 47.86 -0.97 49.24
N VAL A 9 47.64 0.34 49.19
CA VAL A 9 46.47 0.93 48.52
C VAL A 9 46.79 1.06 47.03
N VAL A 10 46.03 0.37 46.18
CA VAL A 10 46.03 0.58 44.73
C VAL A 10 44.97 1.62 44.40
N LEU A 11 45.39 2.83 44.02
CA LEU A 11 44.54 3.79 43.31
C LEU A 11 44.40 3.31 41.86
N LEU A 12 43.22 2.82 41.48
CA LEU A 12 42.83 2.58 40.08
C LEU A 12 42.02 3.79 39.57
N GLY A 13 42.42 4.26 38.40
CA GLY A 13 42.09 5.57 37.85
C GLY A 13 40.61 5.82 37.58
N LEU A 14 40.14 6.98 38.02
CA LEU A 14 38.94 7.64 37.50
C LEU A 14 39.34 8.39 36.22
N ALA A 15 39.18 7.76 35.06
CA ALA A 15 39.23 8.46 33.78
C ALA A 15 38.15 7.92 32.83
N ASN A 16 37.36 8.86 32.29
CA ASN A 16 36.63 8.82 31.01
C ASN A 16 35.24 8.16 30.88
N LEU A 17 34.38 8.25 31.89
CA LEU A 17 32.93 8.06 31.65
C LEU A 17 32.29 9.11 30.69
N PRO A 18 32.62 10.43 30.72
CA PRO A 18 31.96 11.39 29.84
C PRO A 18 32.40 11.30 28.38
N ALA A 19 33.61 10.81 28.10
CA ALA A 19 34.11 10.65 26.72
C ALA A 19 33.41 9.50 25.99
N GLN A 20 33.16 8.37 26.66
CA GLN A 20 32.44 7.23 26.08
C GLN A 20 30.96 7.56 25.80
N ALA A 21 30.31 8.36 26.66
CA ALA A 21 28.94 8.80 26.43
C ALA A 21 28.82 9.78 25.24
N LEU A 22 29.81 10.68 25.08
CA LEU A 22 29.89 11.57 23.92
C LEU A 22 30.20 10.81 22.63
N GLU A 23 31.13 9.86 22.63
CA GLU A 23 31.44 9.03 21.47
C GLU A 23 30.24 8.16 21.05
N GLN A 24 29.53 7.53 22.00
CA GLN A 24 28.29 6.80 21.70
C GLN A 24 27.21 7.71 21.13
N SER A 25 27.06 8.93 21.67
CA SER A 25 26.09 9.90 21.16
C SER A 25 26.44 10.41 19.75
N GLN A 26 27.73 10.59 19.45
CA GLN A 26 28.21 10.97 18.12
C GLN A 26 28.10 9.81 17.14
N GLU A 27 28.39 8.58 17.53
CA GLU A 27 28.26 7.39 16.69
C GLU A 27 26.78 7.07 16.41
N GLN A 28 25.90 7.33 17.38
CA GLN A 28 24.45 7.21 17.21
C GLN A 28 23.87 8.35 16.35
N ALA A 29 24.37 9.57 16.49
CA ALA A 29 24.03 10.70 15.62
C ALA A 29 24.59 10.51 14.19
N LEU A 30 25.76 9.89 14.02
CA LEU A 30 26.34 9.57 12.72
C LEU A 30 25.59 8.41 12.06
N ARG A 31 25.18 7.39 12.83
CA ARG A 31 24.27 6.33 12.36
C ARG A 31 22.90 6.90 11.99
N GLN A 32 22.36 7.85 12.75
CA GLN A 32 21.11 8.54 12.45
C GLN A 32 21.24 9.43 11.19
N ALA A 33 22.35 10.17 11.04
CA ALA A 33 22.63 11.01 9.87
C ALA A 33 22.97 10.22 8.60
N GLN A 34 23.44 8.97 8.73
CA GLN A 34 23.65 8.06 7.59
C GLN A 34 22.40 7.22 7.25
N ALA A 35 21.38 7.16 8.11
CA ALA A 35 20.26 6.23 7.98
C ALA A 35 19.10 6.69 7.09
N THR A 36 19.03 7.96 6.68
CA THR A 36 17.87 8.51 5.95
C THR A 36 18.24 9.40 4.76
N SER A 37 19.40 9.22 4.11
CA SER A 37 19.72 10.00 2.92
C SER A 37 18.63 9.82 1.86
N LEU A 38 17.73 10.80 1.75
CA LEU A 38 16.60 10.75 0.83
C LEU A 38 17.15 10.70 -0.59
N ASN A 39 16.65 9.76 -1.40
CA ASN A 39 17.10 9.58 -2.77
C ASN A 39 15.89 9.69 -3.71
N CYS A 40 16.05 10.44 -4.80
CA CYS A 40 15.04 10.54 -5.84
C CYS A 40 14.87 9.23 -6.61
N GLN A 41 15.90 8.38 -6.64
CA GLN A 41 15.89 7.09 -7.32
C GLN A 41 15.49 5.96 -6.36
N PRO A 42 14.70 4.97 -6.83
CA PRO A 42 14.38 3.80 -6.04
C PRO A 42 15.66 3.00 -5.72
N PRO A 43 15.67 2.25 -4.60
CA PRO A 43 16.80 1.39 -4.26
C PRO A 43 17.09 0.37 -5.38
N SER A 44 18.34 0.32 -5.84
CA SER A 44 18.77 -0.53 -6.95
C SER A 44 18.84 -2.03 -6.61
N THR A 45 18.94 -2.35 -5.32
CA THR A 45 19.05 -3.72 -4.82
C THR A 45 18.19 -3.88 -3.56
N ALA A 46 17.44 -4.98 -3.51
CA ALA A 46 16.76 -5.38 -2.29
C ALA A 46 17.76 -5.86 -1.22
N PRO A 47 17.37 -5.83 0.08
CA PRO A 47 18.14 -6.50 1.13
C PRO A 47 18.38 -7.99 0.83
N ALA A 48 19.35 -8.61 1.50
CA ALA A 48 19.57 -10.05 1.39
C ALA A 48 18.36 -10.85 1.93
N THR A 49 18.18 -12.08 1.47
CA THR A 49 17.02 -12.93 1.83
C THR A 49 16.93 -13.26 3.32
N ASN A 50 18.07 -13.25 4.03
CA ASN A 50 18.18 -13.44 5.47
C ASN A 50 18.26 -12.12 6.27
N ALA A 51 18.09 -10.97 5.62
CA ALA A 51 18.12 -9.67 6.28
C ALA A 51 16.96 -9.52 7.28
N SER A 52 17.20 -8.71 8.31
CA SER A 52 16.22 -8.37 9.33
C SER A 52 15.08 -7.51 8.78
N GLN A 53 13.95 -7.49 9.51
CA GLN A 53 12.74 -6.75 9.08
C GLN A 53 13.00 -5.26 8.87
N ASP A 54 13.82 -4.63 9.72
CA ASP A 54 14.15 -3.19 9.62
C ASP A 54 14.86 -2.84 8.31
N LEU A 55 15.66 -3.74 7.73
CA LEU A 55 16.33 -3.49 6.46
C LEU A 55 15.34 -3.53 5.29
N PHE A 56 14.35 -4.42 5.33
CA PHE A 56 13.23 -4.41 4.38
C PHE A 56 12.32 -3.21 4.58
N ASP A 57 12.07 -2.80 5.81
CA ASP A 57 11.27 -1.62 6.12
C ASP A 57 11.97 -0.32 5.67
N GLN A 58 13.30 -0.24 5.81
CA GLN A 58 14.11 0.84 5.24
C GLN A 58 14.04 0.84 3.70
N TYR A 59 14.17 -0.32 3.06
CA TYR A 59 13.99 -0.45 1.61
C TYR A 59 12.62 0.05 1.15
N SER A 60 11.54 -0.33 1.85
CA SER A 60 10.18 0.13 1.55
C SER A 60 10.03 1.63 1.71
N TRP A 61 10.63 2.23 2.75
CA TRP A 61 10.64 3.68 2.92
C TRP A 61 11.43 4.39 1.81
N GLN A 62 12.60 3.89 1.42
CA GLN A 62 13.38 4.44 0.30
C GLN A 62 12.57 4.40 -1.00
N LEU A 63 11.90 3.27 -1.28
CA LEU A 63 11.01 3.12 -2.43
C LEU A 63 9.83 4.11 -2.36
N PHE A 64 9.19 4.23 -1.20
CA PHE A 64 8.09 5.17 -0.98
C PHE A 64 8.52 6.62 -1.21
N ILE A 65 9.68 7.03 -0.71
CA ILE A 65 10.23 8.37 -0.93
C ILE A 65 10.51 8.61 -2.41
N ALA A 66 11.21 7.70 -3.09
CA ALA A 66 11.54 7.85 -4.51
C ALA A 66 10.28 7.93 -5.38
N MET A 67 9.28 7.09 -5.10
CA MET A 67 8.00 7.11 -5.81
C MET A 67 7.20 8.39 -5.55
N ASN A 68 7.35 8.99 -4.37
CA ASN A 68 6.72 10.26 -4.01
C ASN A 68 7.58 11.49 -4.33
N TRP A 69 8.72 11.32 -5.01
CA TRP A 69 9.51 12.43 -5.49
C TRP A 69 8.72 13.19 -6.57
N PRO A 70 8.86 14.53 -6.68
CA PRO A 70 8.30 15.26 -7.81
C PRO A 70 8.76 14.67 -9.15
N ALA A 71 7.83 14.43 -10.05
CA ALA A 71 8.11 13.85 -11.36
C ALA A 71 8.68 14.89 -12.33
N GLN A 72 9.51 14.41 -13.25
CA GLN A 72 10.02 15.18 -14.38
C GLN A 72 8.86 15.49 -15.35
N ALA A 73 8.70 16.76 -15.70
CA ALA A 73 7.62 17.18 -16.59
C ALA A 73 7.73 16.48 -17.96
N GLY A 74 6.65 15.81 -18.38
CA GLY A 74 6.58 15.09 -19.66
C GLY A 74 7.28 13.72 -19.68
N GLN A 75 7.90 13.29 -18.58
CA GLN A 75 8.54 11.98 -18.44
C GLN A 75 7.86 11.23 -17.29
N ARG A 76 6.87 10.40 -17.63
CA ARG A 76 6.14 9.62 -16.63
C ARG A 76 7.09 8.60 -15.98
N GLY A 77 6.99 8.47 -14.67
CA GLY A 77 7.78 7.53 -13.89
C GLY A 77 9.21 7.97 -13.58
N ASP A 78 9.67 9.09 -14.15
CA ASP A 78 11.01 9.63 -13.90
C ASP A 78 10.95 10.75 -12.85
N PRO A 79 11.82 10.72 -11.83
CA PRO A 79 11.91 11.80 -10.86
C PRO A 79 12.67 13.01 -11.42
N ASP A 80 12.25 14.22 -11.04
CA ASP A 80 13.06 15.43 -11.16
C ASP A 80 14.00 15.53 -9.95
N CYS A 81 15.20 14.98 -10.07
CA CYS A 81 16.20 14.97 -9.00
C CYS A 81 16.78 16.36 -8.69
N SER A 82 16.40 17.42 -9.42
CA SER A 82 16.70 18.81 -9.03
C SER A 82 15.75 19.35 -7.96
N LYS A 83 14.59 18.70 -7.79
CA LYS A 83 13.60 18.97 -6.74
C LYS A 83 13.83 18.08 -5.53
N GLN A 84 13.08 18.34 -4.46
CA GLN A 84 13.04 17.45 -3.29
C GLN A 84 11.58 17.19 -2.85
N PRO A 85 11.34 16.23 -1.94
CA PRO A 85 10.00 15.91 -1.47
C PRO A 85 9.27 17.13 -0.91
N GLY A 86 8.01 17.31 -1.31
CA GLY A 86 7.17 18.45 -0.90
C GLY A 86 7.17 19.61 -1.89
N ASP A 87 8.04 19.62 -2.91
CA ASP A 87 7.92 20.60 -4.00
C ASP A 87 6.65 20.35 -4.84
N PRO A 88 6.06 21.39 -5.45
CA PRO A 88 4.86 21.26 -6.25
C PRO A 88 5.03 20.37 -7.49
N GLY A 89 3.96 19.65 -7.83
CA GLY A 89 3.85 18.80 -9.01
C GLY A 89 3.26 17.44 -8.67
N TYR A 90 3.00 16.63 -9.70
CA TYR A 90 2.70 15.22 -9.50
C TYR A 90 3.93 14.49 -8.99
N THR A 91 3.72 13.49 -8.14
CA THR A 91 4.77 12.56 -7.78
C THR A 91 5.04 11.55 -8.89
N VAL A 92 6.22 10.92 -8.88
CA VAL A 92 6.60 9.86 -9.81
C VAL A 92 5.48 8.84 -10.01
N TRP A 93 4.95 8.26 -8.93
CA TRP A 93 3.91 7.23 -9.06
C TRP A 93 2.55 7.79 -9.48
N GLN A 94 2.23 9.04 -9.16
CA GLN A 94 1.00 9.67 -9.67
C GLN A 94 1.01 9.80 -11.19
N THR A 95 2.19 9.73 -11.82
CA THR A 95 2.34 9.79 -13.28
C THR A 95 2.29 8.43 -13.98
N TYR A 96 2.33 7.33 -13.23
CA TYR A 96 2.19 5.98 -13.78
C TYR A 96 0.86 5.82 -14.53
N LYS A 97 0.81 4.92 -15.53
CA LYS A 97 -0.44 4.62 -16.24
C LYS A 97 -1.37 3.81 -15.34
N THR A 98 -2.62 4.22 -15.27
CA THR A 98 -3.67 3.46 -14.56
C THR A 98 -4.10 2.23 -15.35
N VAL A 99 -4.91 1.36 -14.72
CA VAL A 99 -5.55 0.25 -15.45
C VAL A 99 -6.46 0.75 -16.58
N GLU A 100 -7.13 1.89 -16.43
CA GLU A 100 -7.96 2.50 -17.48
C GLU A 100 -7.13 3.05 -18.64
N GLU A 101 -5.91 3.54 -18.38
CA GLU A 101 -4.98 3.98 -19.44
C GLU A 101 -4.27 2.81 -20.14
N THR A 102 -4.21 1.64 -19.49
CA THR A 102 -3.47 0.46 -19.98
C THR A 102 -4.39 -0.54 -20.69
N PHE A 103 -5.59 -0.76 -20.17
CA PHE A 103 -6.54 -1.76 -20.65
C PHE A 103 -7.74 -1.08 -21.29
N LEU A 104 -7.53 -0.49 -22.46
CA LEU A 104 -8.56 0.25 -23.18
C LEU A 104 -9.75 -0.65 -23.58
N PRO A 105 -10.95 -0.07 -23.75
CA PRO A 105 -12.09 -0.78 -24.31
C PRO A 105 -11.73 -1.47 -25.63
N LEU A 106 -12.38 -2.60 -25.89
CA LEU A 106 -12.19 -3.39 -27.11
C LEU A 106 -10.76 -3.95 -27.27
N GLY A 107 -9.99 -4.07 -26.18
CA GLY A 107 -8.62 -4.57 -26.22
C GLY A 107 -7.71 -3.73 -27.12
N ALA A 108 -8.00 -2.43 -27.24
CA ALA A 108 -7.24 -1.52 -28.09
C ALA A 108 -5.82 -1.30 -27.54
N ASP A 109 -4.86 -1.06 -28.43
CA ASP A 109 -3.49 -0.72 -28.07
C ASP A 109 -3.48 0.61 -27.27
N PRO A 110 -2.96 0.62 -26.03
CA PRO A 110 -2.93 1.81 -25.18
C PRO A 110 -1.90 2.87 -25.63
N GLY A 111 -1.13 2.61 -26.69
CA GLY A 111 -0.18 3.55 -27.27
C GLY A 111 1.15 3.63 -26.52
N PRO A 112 1.89 4.75 -26.65
CA PRO A 112 3.18 4.90 -25.98
C PRO A 112 3.04 5.23 -24.49
N TRP A 113 4.11 4.98 -23.72
CA TRP A 113 4.19 5.29 -22.28
C TRP A 113 3.96 6.78 -21.99
N ASN A 114 4.72 7.67 -22.63
CA ASN A 114 4.72 9.12 -22.37
C ASN A 114 3.58 9.90 -23.05
N THR A 115 2.34 9.38 -23.01
CA THR A 115 1.16 10.16 -23.40
C THR A 115 0.78 11.21 -22.33
N PRO A 116 0.17 12.35 -22.70
CA PRO A 116 -0.34 13.32 -21.71
C PRO A 116 -1.20 12.65 -20.64
N GLN A 117 -1.12 13.15 -19.40
CA GLN A 117 -1.95 12.66 -18.30
C GLN A 117 -3.41 12.99 -18.54
N LEU A 118 -4.25 11.96 -18.45
CA LEU A 118 -5.69 12.12 -18.45
C LEU A 118 -6.17 12.42 -17.03
N ALA A 119 -7.30 13.11 -16.92
CA ALA A 119 -7.96 13.27 -15.63
C ALA A 119 -8.33 11.89 -15.07
N LYS A 120 -7.81 11.56 -13.88
CA LYS A 120 -8.09 10.27 -13.24
C LYS A 120 -9.58 10.17 -12.91
N SER A 121 -10.15 8.99 -13.13
CA SER A 121 -11.52 8.66 -12.74
C SER A 121 -11.49 7.47 -11.80
N LEU A 122 -11.81 7.69 -10.53
CA LEU A 122 -11.73 6.64 -9.52
C LEU A 122 -13.11 6.02 -9.24
N GLY A 123 -13.09 4.72 -8.98
CA GLY A 123 -14.23 3.93 -8.53
C GLY A 123 -14.13 3.55 -7.05
N ILE A 124 -15.19 2.94 -6.55
CA ILE A 124 -15.20 2.25 -5.25
C ILE A 124 -15.00 0.75 -5.48
N ILE A 125 -14.57 0.02 -4.46
CA ILE A 125 -14.51 -1.44 -4.50
C ILE A 125 -15.79 -2.00 -3.88
N ASN A 126 -16.62 -2.63 -4.72
CA ASN A 126 -17.90 -3.25 -4.34
C ASN A 126 -17.80 -4.78 -4.41
N ILE A 127 -16.99 -5.39 -3.54
CA ILE A 127 -16.75 -6.84 -3.62
C ILE A 127 -16.89 -7.56 -2.30
N ALA A 128 -17.56 -8.70 -2.40
CA ALA A 128 -17.75 -9.66 -1.34
C ALA A 128 -16.43 -10.26 -0.88
N ALA A 129 -16.18 -10.15 0.42
CA ALA A 129 -15.30 -11.05 1.14
C ALA A 129 -15.97 -12.42 1.25
N LEU A 130 -16.11 -13.16 0.14
CA LEU A 130 -16.55 -14.55 0.24
C LEU A 130 -15.42 -15.35 0.89
N LYS A 131 -15.54 -15.57 2.20
CA LYS A 131 -14.80 -16.61 2.91
C LYS A 131 -14.97 -17.91 2.12
N ASN A 132 -13.91 -18.39 1.46
CA ASN A 132 -13.84 -19.66 0.73
C ASN A 132 -14.63 -19.80 -0.59
N SER A 133 -14.55 -18.87 -1.54
CA SER A 133 -14.95 -19.21 -2.93
C SER A 133 -13.79 -19.04 -3.92
N SER A 134 -13.59 -20.06 -4.74
CA SER A 134 -12.59 -20.18 -5.82
C SER A 134 -12.81 -19.23 -7.00
N GLN A 135 -13.72 -18.26 -6.88
CA GLN A 135 -14.01 -17.28 -7.92
C GLN A 135 -13.48 -15.92 -7.50
N VAL A 136 -12.21 -15.69 -7.82
CA VAL A 136 -11.57 -14.37 -7.66
C VAL A 136 -11.62 -13.64 -9.01
N ASN A 137 -12.47 -12.62 -9.12
CA ASN A 137 -12.65 -11.77 -10.29
C ASN A 137 -11.75 -10.51 -10.23
N ALA A 138 -11.75 -9.72 -11.31
CA ALA A 138 -10.80 -8.65 -11.59
C ALA A 138 -10.63 -7.57 -10.52
N VAL A 139 -11.67 -7.35 -9.75
CA VAL A 139 -11.80 -6.15 -8.91
C VAL A 139 -11.41 -6.48 -7.45
N ASP A 140 -11.09 -7.76 -7.14
CA ASP A 140 -10.97 -8.38 -5.80
C ASP A 140 -9.73 -7.95 -4.99
N GLN A 141 -9.18 -6.79 -5.32
CA GLN A 141 -7.97 -6.26 -4.70
C GLN A 141 -8.23 -5.65 -3.31
N ALA A 142 -9.46 -5.24 -2.97
CA ALA A 142 -9.88 -4.93 -1.59
C ALA A 142 -11.10 -5.79 -1.23
N VAL A 143 -11.20 -6.16 0.03
CA VAL A 143 -12.10 -7.23 0.46
C VAL A 143 -13.10 -6.71 1.48
N GLY A 144 -14.40 -6.82 1.15
CA GLY A 144 -15.50 -6.70 2.11
C GLY A 144 -16.41 -5.48 2.01
N GLY A 145 -16.45 -4.75 0.88
CA GLY A 145 -17.54 -3.81 0.57
C GLY A 145 -17.25 -2.35 0.82
N TRP A 146 -18.33 -1.57 0.99
CA TRP A 146 -18.25 -0.12 1.13
C TRP A 146 -17.36 0.26 2.31
N LEU A 147 -16.47 1.22 2.08
CA LEU A 147 -15.72 1.88 3.13
C LEU A 147 -16.10 3.35 3.13
N ILE A 148 -16.81 3.78 4.18
CA ILE A 148 -17.30 5.12 4.39
C ILE A 148 -16.52 5.75 5.54
N ASP A 149 -15.92 6.90 5.30
CA ASP A 149 -15.15 7.66 6.28
C ASP A 149 -16.04 8.30 7.37
N GLN A 150 -15.43 8.84 8.42
CA GLN A 150 -16.16 9.50 9.52
C GLN A 150 -16.89 10.78 9.11
N ALA A 151 -16.64 11.29 7.89
CA ALA A 151 -17.38 12.40 7.31
C ALA A 151 -18.54 11.94 6.39
N GLY A 152 -18.81 10.63 6.32
CA GLY A 152 -19.89 10.06 5.50
C GLY A 152 -19.55 9.93 4.01
N ASN A 153 -18.28 10.06 3.63
CA ASN A 153 -17.84 9.97 2.24
C ASN A 153 -17.25 8.59 1.93
N PRO A 154 -17.49 8.05 0.72
CA PRO A 154 -16.87 6.80 0.29
C PRO A 154 -15.36 6.94 0.07
N THR A 155 -14.64 5.86 0.34
CA THR A 155 -13.24 5.67 -0.06
C THR A 155 -13.16 5.17 -1.49
N TYR A 156 -12.35 5.84 -2.30
CA TYR A 156 -12.10 5.52 -3.71
C TYR A 156 -10.76 4.85 -3.89
N TYR A 157 -10.60 4.09 -4.98
CA TYR A 157 -9.38 3.33 -5.24
C TYR A 157 -8.88 3.54 -6.67
N ASP A 158 -7.57 3.44 -6.85
CA ASP A 158 -6.88 3.49 -8.13
C ASP A 158 -5.78 2.41 -8.17
N ILE A 159 -5.53 1.85 -9.36
CA ILE A 159 -4.46 0.89 -9.62
C ILE A 159 -3.63 1.41 -10.79
N SER A 160 -2.32 1.47 -10.61
CA SER A 160 -1.38 1.95 -11.62
C SER A 160 -0.09 1.13 -11.64
N ALA A 161 0.63 1.19 -12.75
CA ALA A 161 1.83 0.41 -12.99
C ALA A 161 2.94 1.27 -13.61
N ASN A 162 4.19 1.00 -13.25
CA ASN A 162 5.33 1.73 -13.82
C ASN A 162 5.59 1.34 -15.28
N GLU A 163 6.53 2.05 -15.91
CA GLU A 163 6.88 1.85 -17.32
C GLU A 163 7.30 0.41 -17.63
N THR A 164 8.07 -0.23 -16.76
CA THR A 164 8.51 -1.62 -16.92
C THR A 164 7.32 -2.57 -17.00
N SER A 165 6.33 -2.42 -16.11
CA SER A 165 5.09 -3.21 -16.12
C SER A 165 4.30 -2.96 -17.41
N TYR A 166 4.14 -1.69 -17.77
CA TYR A 166 3.41 -1.28 -18.97
C TYR A 166 4.03 -1.84 -20.25
N ASN A 167 5.34 -1.70 -20.41
CA ASN A 167 6.07 -2.18 -21.58
C ASN A 167 5.96 -3.70 -21.72
N TYR A 168 6.01 -4.45 -20.61
CA TYR A 168 5.77 -5.89 -20.65
C TYR A 168 4.34 -6.23 -21.12
N ILE A 169 3.32 -5.53 -20.60
CA ILE A 169 1.92 -5.74 -21.00
C ILE A 169 1.74 -5.43 -22.50
N VAL A 170 2.25 -4.30 -22.98
CA VAL A 170 2.12 -3.86 -24.37
C VAL A 170 2.89 -4.77 -25.34
N ALA A 171 4.15 -5.09 -25.03
CA ALA A 171 4.98 -5.92 -25.90
C ALA A 171 4.41 -7.33 -26.12
N ASN A 172 3.67 -7.87 -25.13
CA ASN A 172 3.00 -9.16 -25.23
C ASN A 172 1.52 -9.07 -25.65
N GLN A 173 1.02 -7.86 -25.93
CA GLN A 173 -0.40 -7.59 -26.20
C GLN A 173 -1.35 -8.09 -25.10
N PHE A 174 -0.88 -8.16 -23.87
CA PHE A 174 -1.67 -8.66 -22.74
C PHE A 174 -2.76 -7.70 -22.26
N TYR A 175 -2.87 -6.52 -22.87
CA TYR A 175 -4.04 -5.66 -22.73
C TYR A 175 -5.29 -6.22 -23.44
N ASN A 176 -5.10 -7.19 -24.35
CA ASN A 176 -6.17 -7.88 -25.07
C ASN A 176 -6.55 -9.20 -24.36
N ALA A 177 -7.82 -9.33 -23.98
CA ALA A 177 -8.34 -10.49 -23.25
C ALA A 177 -8.17 -11.83 -24.00
N ASP A 178 -8.34 -11.82 -25.33
CA ASP A 178 -8.20 -13.03 -26.15
C ASP A 178 -6.75 -13.50 -26.22
N VAL A 179 -5.79 -12.57 -26.13
CA VAL A 179 -4.36 -12.88 -26.09
C VAL A 179 -3.98 -13.42 -24.71
N VAL A 180 -4.24 -12.64 -23.66
CA VAL A 180 -3.78 -12.98 -22.30
C VAL A 180 -4.48 -14.22 -21.72
N SER A 181 -5.72 -14.51 -22.14
CA SER A 181 -6.44 -15.72 -21.70
C SER A 181 -5.76 -17.02 -22.17
N ARG A 182 -5.00 -16.98 -23.27
CA ARG A 182 -4.23 -18.11 -23.81
C ARG A 182 -2.79 -18.18 -23.28
N ALA A 183 -2.33 -17.17 -22.55
CA ALA A 183 -0.99 -17.16 -21.98
C ALA A 183 -0.91 -18.17 -20.81
N ASN A 184 0.10 -19.04 -20.86
CA ASN A 184 0.35 -20.06 -19.84
C ASN A 184 1.68 -19.85 -19.08
N ASN A 185 2.45 -18.81 -19.43
CA ASN A 185 3.72 -18.46 -18.81
C ASN A 185 3.90 -16.94 -18.76
N ILE A 186 3.09 -16.27 -17.94
CA ILE A 186 3.29 -14.85 -17.63
C ILE A 186 4.41 -14.76 -16.60
N ASN A 187 5.44 -13.98 -16.90
CA ASN A 187 6.57 -13.74 -16.02
C ASN A 187 7.10 -12.33 -16.25
N PHE A 188 6.75 -11.39 -15.38
CA PHE A 188 7.23 -10.02 -15.47
C PHE A 188 8.76 -9.95 -15.31
N PRO A 189 9.43 -8.99 -15.97
CA PRO A 189 10.84 -8.71 -15.74
C PRO A 189 11.06 -8.09 -14.35
N TYR A 190 12.32 -8.01 -13.91
CA TYR A 190 12.67 -7.23 -12.72
C TYR A 190 12.47 -5.73 -12.95
N GLY A 191 12.19 -5.00 -11.88
CA GLY A 191 11.95 -3.56 -11.91
C GLY A 191 10.48 -3.19 -12.18
N VAL A 192 9.57 -4.16 -12.25
CA VAL A 192 8.13 -3.87 -12.26
C VAL A 192 7.69 -3.36 -10.89
N ILE A 193 6.83 -2.36 -10.93
CA ILE A 193 6.14 -1.81 -9.76
C ILE A 193 4.66 -1.72 -10.11
N GLU A 194 3.81 -2.21 -9.22
CA GLU A 194 2.38 -1.96 -9.24
C GLU A 194 1.97 -1.26 -7.95
N VAL A 195 1.04 -0.34 -8.10
CA VAL A 195 0.53 0.48 -7.02
C VAL A 195 -0.97 0.32 -6.95
N LYS A 196 -1.47 0.04 -5.76
CA LYS A 196 -2.87 0.23 -5.43
C LYS A 196 -2.98 1.30 -4.37
N SER A 197 -3.94 2.21 -4.53
CA SER A 197 -4.11 3.35 -3.63
C SER A 197 -5.55 3.49 -3.20
N SER A 198 -5.77 3.98 -1.99
CA SER A 198 -7.08 4.33 -1.42
C SER A 198 -7.10 5.82 -1.07
N TRP A 199 -8.22 6.47 -1.37
CA TRP A 199 -8.37 7.91 -1.36
C TRP A 199 -9.68 8.31 -0.70
N ARG A 200 -9.66 9.35 0.14
CA ARG A 200 -10.87 9.96 0.69
C ARG A 200 -11.10 11.35 0.12
N ILE A 201 -12.34 11.81 0.11
CA ILE A 201 -12.68 13.20 -0.22
C ILE A 201 -12.18 14.10 0.92
N LEU A 202 -11.45 15.15 0.58
CA LEU A 202 -11.07 16.21 1.51
C LEU A 202 -12.08 17.35 1.41
N THR A 203 -12.69 17.68 2.54
CA THR A 203 -13.65 18.79 2.68
C THR A 203 -12.97 20.03 3.25
N THR A 204 -13.71 21.13 3.39
CA THR A 204 -13.22 22.34 4.06
C THR A 204 -12.90 22.13 5.54
N ASN A 205 -13.37 21.03 6.14
CA ASN A 205 -13.09 20.69 7.54
C ASN A 205 -11.78 19.90 7.71
N ASP A 206 -11.20 19.40 6.61
CA ASP A 206 -9.98 18.61 6.65
C ASP A 206 -8.73 19.49 6.48
N ASN A 207 -7.64 19.11 7.14
CA ASN A 207 -6.35 19.75 6.91
C ASN A 207 -5.63 19.07 5.73
N ALA A 208 -5.89 19.58 4.52
CA ALA A 208 -5.30 19.07 3.29
C ALA A 208 -3.75 19.10 3.27
N SER A 209 -3.10 19.94 4.07
CA SER A 209 -1.62 20.00 4.14
C SER A 209 -0.99 18.77 4.79
N ARG A 210 -1.80 17.81 5.25
CA ARG A 210 -1.36 16.54 5.84
C ARG A 210 -1.46 15.36 4.87
N TYR A 211 -1.93 15.59 3.65
CA TYR A 211 -2.20 14.55 2.67
C TYR A 211 -1.39 14.77 1.41
N LEU A 212 -0.96 13.67 0.78
CA LEU A 212 -0.70 13.68 -0.64
C LEU A 212 -2.04 13.79 -1.36
N THR A 213 -2.18 14.75 -2.27
CA THR A 213 -3.47 15.09 -2.87
C THR A 213 -3.51 14.90 -4.38
N MET A 214 -4.73 14.80 -4.90
CA MET A 214 -5.02 14.92 -6.33
C MET A 214 -6.43 15.43 -6.57
N LEU A 215 -6.65 16.07 -7.72
CA LEU A 215 -8.00 16.26 -8.26
C LEU A 215 -8.33 15.07 -9.16
N ALA A 216 -9.52 14.51 -8.98
CA ALA A 216 -9.99 13.40 -9.79
C ALA A 216 -11.51 13.46 -9.98
N ARG A 217 -11.99 12.76 -11.00
CA ARG A 217 -13.42 12.44 -11.15
C ARG A 217 -13.73 11.23 -10.28
N VAL A 218 -14.84 11.26 -9.56
CA VAL A 218 -15.28 10.18 -8.68
C VAL A 218 -16.75 9.87 -8.91
N ALA A 219 -17.13 8.60 -8.82
CA ALA A 219 -18.53 8.20 -8.89
C ALA A 219 -19.33 8.73 -7.68
N THR A 220 -20.56 9.19 -7.92
CA THR A 220 -21.51 9.58 -6.86
C THR A 220 -22.56 8.50 -6.66
N PHE A 221 -23.11 8.41 -5.45
CA PHE A 221 -24.02 7.34 -5.05
C PHE A 221 -25.20 7.89 -4.23
N ASP A 222 -26.33 7.19 -4.25
CA ASP A 222 -27.43 7.40 -3.31
C ASP A 222 -27.22 6.64 -1.99
N ASP A 223 -28.18 6.73 -1.07
CA ASP A 223 -28.11 6.11 0.26
C ASP A 223 -28.10 4.57 0.23
N GLN A 224 -28.49 3.97 -0.89
CA GLN A 224 -28.47 2.53 -1.12
C GLN A 224 -27.20 2.10 -1.89
N GLY A 225 -26.26 3.02 -2.11
CA GLY A 225 -25.02 2.76 -2.84
C GLY A 225 -25.22 2.54 -4.34
N GLN A 226 -26.37 2.95 -4.88
CA GLN A 226 -26.59 2.95 -6.33
C GLN A 226 -25.90 4.15 -6.94
N ARG A 227 -25.14 3.92 -8.03
CA ARG A 227 -24.42 5.00 -8.70
C ARG A 227 -25.40 5.98 -9.35
N THR A 228 -25.30 7.26 -8.98
CA THR A 228 -26.15 8.34 -9.49
C THR A 228 -25.45 9.24 -10.50
N GLY A 229 -24.12 9.18 -10.59
CA GLY A 229 -23.37 10.09 -11.47
C GLY A 229 -21.86 10.05 -11.24
N VAL A 230 -21.22 11.16 -11.62
CA VAL A 230 -19.79 11.43 -11.45
C VAL A 230 -19.62 12.92 -11.13
N THR A 231 -18.73 13.24 -10.19
CA THR A 231 -18.34 14.61 -9.84
C THR A 231 -16.81 14.74 -9.81
N GLU A 232 -16.28 15.95 -9.89
CA GLU A 232 -14.90 16.22 -9.51
C GLU A 232 -14.79 16.30 -7.99
N ALA A 233 -13.68 15.80 -7.44
CA ALA A 233 -13.39 15.83 -6.01
C ALA A 233 -11.90 16.08 -5.77
N TYR A 234 -11.61 16.77 -4.67
CA TYR A 234 -10.26 16.91 -4.14
C TYR A 234 -9.99 15.79 -3.14
N LEU A 235 -9.01 14.95 -3.44
CA LEU A 235 -8.76 13.70 -2.74
C LEU A 235 -7.47 13.74 -1.94
N GLY A 236 -7.46 13.06 -0.80
CA GLY A 236 -6.29 12.81 0.03
C GLY A 236 -5.98 11.31 0.11
N LEU A 237 -4.72 10.94 -0.12
CA LEU A 237 -4.27 9.55 -0.06
C LEU A 237 -4.35 9.06 1.38
N VAL A 238 -5.05 7.95 1.61
CA VAL A 238 -5.20 7.32 2.93
C VAL A 238 -4.48 5.98 3.03
N GLY A 239 -4.28 5.26 1.94
CA GLY A 239 -3.55 3.99 1.95
C GLY A 239 -2.87 3.71 0.61
N LEU A 240 -1.75 3.00 0.67
CA LEU A 240 -0.94 2.70 -0.50
C LEU A 240 -0.31 1.30 -0.36
N HIS A 241 -0.58 0.44 -1.33
CA HIS A 241 0.18 -0.79 -1.56
C HIS A 241 1.14 -0.53 -2.70
N VAL A 242 2.40 -0.87 -2.47
CA VAL A 242 3.48 -0.85 -3.46
C VAL A 242 4.06 -2.24 -3.51
N ILE A 243 4.00 -2.86 -4.69
CA ILE A 243 4.47 -4.23 -4.90
C ILE A 243 5.50 -4.19 -6.00
N THR A 244 6.63 -4.86 -5.81
CA THR A 244 7.74 -4.78 -6.77
C THR A 244 8.44 -6.12 -6.94
N LYS A 245 8.73 -6.45 -8.20
CA LYS A 245 9.55 -7.61 -8.53
C LYS A 245 11.00 -7.16 -8.68
N VAL A 246 11.87 -7.75 -7.88
CA VAL A 246 13.29 -7.41 -7.84
C VAL A 246 14.13 -8.68 -7.92
N ASN A 247 15.37 -8.52 -8.35
CA ASN A 247 16.31 -9.64 -8.49
C ASN A 247 16.44 -10.39 -7.15
N GLY A 248 16.37 -11.73 -7.18
CA GLY A 248 16.37 -12.58 -5.98
C GLY A 248 15.01 -12.72 -5.25
N TYR A 249 13.96 -12.04 -5.73
CA TYR A 249 12.61 -12.10 -5.13
C TYR A 249 11.53 -12.39 -6.20
N PRO A 250 11.47 -13.64 -6.73
CA PRO A 250 10.49 -14.01 -7.75
C PRO A 250 9.02 -13.90 -7.28
N GLN A 251 8.76 -13.94 -5.97
CA GLN A 251 7.42 -13.75 -5.38
C GLN A 251 7.14 -12.30 -4.92
N TRP A 252 7.97 -11.36 -5.37
CA TRP A 252 7.85 -9.92 -5.17
C TRP A 252 8.04 -9.49 -3.70
N ILE A 253 8.30 -8.19 -3.50
CA ILE A 253 8.31 -7.52 -2.20
C ILE A 253 7.08 -6.63 -2.10
N TRP A 254 6.41 -6.64 -0.95
CA TRP A 254 5.11 -6.05 -0.71
C TRP A 254 5.21 -5.01 0.40
N SER A 255 4.93 -3.75 0.08
CA SER A 255 5.03 -2.64 1.03
C SER A 255 3.67 -1.99 1.18
N THR A 256 3.21 -1.80 2.42
CA THR A 256 1.91 -1.17 2.69
C THR A 256 2.05 0.04 3.61
N PHE A 257 1.59 1.19 3.14
CA PHE A 257 1.64 2.47 3.83
C PHE A 257 0.26 3.01 4.11
N GLU A 258 0.12 3.73 5.21
CA GLU A 258 -1.11 4.41 5.60
C GLU A 258 -0.85 5.84 6.01
N GLN A 259 -1.86 6.70 5.82
CA GLN A 259 -1.89 8.02 6.43
C GLN A 259 -2.16 7.87 7.94
N ILE A 260 -1.43 8.62 8.77
CA ILE A 260 -1.38 8.40 10.23
C ILE A 260 -2.67 8.76 10.97
N ASP A 261 -3.54 9.55 10.35
CA ASP A 261 -4.85 9.97 10.85
C ASP A 261 -5.96 9.05 10.33
N ASN A 262 -5.66 7.87 9.79
CA ASN A 262 -6.71 6.89 9.46
C ASN A 262 -7.37 6.33 10.72
N VAL A 263 -6.56 5.79 11.64
CA VAL A 263 -6.99 5.16 12.89
C VAL A 263 -6.04 5.50 14.03
N ALA A 264 -6.52 5.38 15.27
CA ALA A 264 -5.67 5.60 16.44
C ALA A 264 -4.49 4.62 16.49
N PRO A 265 -3.27 5.08 16.87
CA PRO A 265 -2.16 4.18 17.12
C PRO A 265 -2.44 3.32 18.37
N LYS A 266 -1.76 2.18 18.48
CA LYS A 266 -1.85 1.31 19.65
C LYS A 266 -0.53 1.29 20.41
N THR A 267 -0.61 1.20 21.73
CA THR A 267 0.55 0.93 22.60
C THR A 267 0.26 -0.23 23.54
N MET A 268 1.30 -0.93 23.97
CA MET A 268 1.20 -2.05 24.89
C MET A 268 1.16 -1.52 26.33
N VAL A 269 0.02 -1.66 27.01
CA VAL A 269 -0.17 -1.28 28.42
C VAL A 269 -0.52 -2.53 29.21
N ASN A 270 0.33 -2.90 30.18
CA ASN A 270 0.12 -4.08 31.03
C ASN A 270 -0.15 -5.38 30.24
N GLY A 271 0.55 -5.57 29.11
CA GLY A 271 0.41 -6.75 28.26
C GLY A 271 -0.80 -6.74 27.31
N VAL A 272 -1.55 -5.63 27.26
CA VAL A 272 -2.72 -5.47 26.37
C VAL A 272 -2.48 -4.29 25.43
N TRP A 273 -2.83 -4.45 24.16
CA TRP A 273 -2.79 -3.37 23.18
C TRP A 273 -3.98 -2.43 23.38
N VAL A 274 -3.70 -1.16 23.64
CA VAL A 274 -4.70 -0.11 23.90
C VAL A 274 -4.56 1.00 22.87
N ASP A 275 -5.69 1.47 22.35
CA ASP A 275 -5.75 2.63 21.46
C ASP A 275 -5.31 3.92 22.18
N GLN A 276 -4.49 4.71 21.51
CA GLN A 276 -3.93 5.98 21.99
C GLN A 276 -4.32 7.11 21.03
N PRO A 277 -5.61 7.48 20.92
CA PRO A 277 -6.03 8.56 20.04
C PRO A 277 -5.38 9.88 20.47
N ALA A 278 -4.78 10.59 19.52
CA ALA A 278 -4.19 11.89 19.77
C ALA A 278 -5.29 12.95 19.95
N ALA A 279 -5.21 13.72 21.03
CA ALA A 279 -6.18 14.78 21.32
C ALA A 279 -6.29 15.78 20.16
N GLY A 280 -7.51 16.14 19.79
CA GLY A 280 -7.78 17.07 18.69
C GLY A 280 -7.57 16.50 17.28
N THR A 281 -7.25 15.21 17.13
CA THR A 281 -7.13 14.56 15.82
C THR A 281 -8.48 14.05 15.35
N ALA A 282 -8.95 14.52 14.20
CA ALA A 282 -10.10 13.97 13.51
C ALA A 282 -9.64 12.78 12.65
N TYR A 283 -9.80 11.57 13.19
CA TYR A 283 -9.43 10.36 12.46
C TYR A 283 -10.40 10.09 11.30
N SER A 284 -9.87 9.66 10.17
CA SER A 284 -10.64 9.42 8.94
C SER A 284 -11.59 8.23 9.08
N TYR A 285 -11.20 7.19 9.83
CA TYR A 285 -11.99 5.96 9.95
C TYR A 285 -12.18 5.46 11.40
N PHE A 286 -11.57 6.10 12.40
CA PHE A 286 -11.68 5.67 13.79
C PHE A 286 -12.73 6.45 14.57
N ASN A 287 -13.55 5.73 15.31
CA ASN A 287 -14.53 6.29 16.25
C ASN A 287 -14.31 5.68 17.65
N PRO A 288 -13.86 6.47 18.65
CA PRO A 288 -13.60 5.96 19.99
C PRO A 288 -14.85 5.50 20.74
N SER A 289 -16.03 5.91 20.30
CA SER A 289 -17.33 5.52 20.88
C SER A 289 -17.98 4.33 20.16
N ALA A 290 -17.36 3.81 19.10
CA ALA A 290 -17.91 2.66 18.38
C ALA A 290 -17.88 1.38 19.26
N PRO A 291 -19.00 0.63 19.36
CA PRO A 291 -18.99 -0.65 20.07
C PRO A 291 -18.00 -1.63 19.45
N ALA A 292 -17.28 -2.39 20.27
CA ALA A 292 -16.24 -3.33 19.81
C ALA A 292 -16.76 -4.32 18.74
N ALA A 293 -18.02 -4.78 18.84
CA ALA A 293 -18.65 -5.69 17.89
C ALA A 293 -18.90 -5.07 16.50
N THR A 294 -18.85 -3.75 16.38
CA THR A 294 -19.05 -3.01 15.11
C THR A 294 -17.73 -2.68 14.40
N LEU A 295 -16.60 -2.79 15.11
CA LEU A 295 -15.29 -2.48 14.55
C LEU A 295 -14.94 -3.47 13.43
N ASN A 296 -14.41 -2.94 12.32
CA ASN A 296 -13.95 -3.74 11.19
C ASN A 296 -15.01 -4.71 10.66
N GLN A 297 -16.30 -4.34 10.74
CA GLN A 297 -17.39 -5.11 10.17
C GLN A 297 -17.84 -4.52 8.84
N SER A 298 -17.94 -5.37 7.83
CA SER A 298 -18.52 -4.99 6.54
C SER A 298 -19.96 -4.51 6.74
N PRO A 299 -20.36 -3.37 6.13
CA PRO A 299 -21.74 -2.92 6.16
C PRO A 299 -22.64 -3.71 5.21
N CYS A 300 -22.08 -4.62 4.40
CA CYS A 300 -22.76 -5.33 3.33
C CYS A 300 -23.22 -6.73 3.75
N ASP A 301 -24.47 -7.03 3.45
CA ASP A 301 -24.98 -8.38 3.23
C ASP A 301 -24.92 -8.65 1.71
N TRP A 302 -23.96 -9.47 1.31
CA TRP A 302 -23.73 -9.74 -0.12
C TRP A 302 -24.82 -10.61 -0.71
N GLN A 303 -25.39 -10.15 -1.81
CA GLN A 303 -26.41 -10.88 -2.55
C GLN A 303 -26.01 -11.06 -4.01
N THR A 304 -26.24 -12.25 -4.55
CA THR A 304 -26.05 -12.52 -5.97
C THR A 304 -27.20 -11.91 -6.76
N GLN A 305 -26.88 -11.00 -7.68
CA GLN A 305 -27.80 -10.42 -8.64
C GLN A 305 -27.25 -10.66 -10.05
N GLY A 306 -27.80 -11.66 -10.74
CA GLY A 306 -27.26 -12.13 -12.03
C GLY A 306 -25.85 -12.72 -11.86
N ALA A 307 -24.90 -12.25 -12.66
CA ALA A 307 -23.49 -12.66 -12.58
C ALA A 307 -22.66 -11.86 -11.55
N HIS A 308 -23.28 -10.92 -10.84
CA HIS A 308 -22.60 -9.98 -9.95
C HIS A 308 -23.02 -10.17 -8.49
N LEU A 309 -22.08 -9.94 -7.57
CA LEU A 309 -22.39 -9.77 -6.16
C LEU A 309 -22.63 -8.28 -5.90
N VAL A 310 -23.76 -7.97 -5.31
CA VAL A 310 -24.15 -6.61 -4.96
C VAL A 310 -24.17 -6.49 -3.44
N CYS A 311 -23.59 -5.41 -2.94
CA CYS A 311 -23.69 -5.06 -1.53
C CYS A 311 -25.13 -4.60 -1.26
N VAL A 312 -25.85 -5.31 -0.40
CA VAL A 312 -27.07 -4.81 0.20
C VAL A 312 -26.74 -4.35 1.61
N PRO A 313 -26.97 -3.08 1.98
CA PRO A 313 -26.62 -2.61 3.32
C PRO A 313 -27.41 -3.36 4.40
N LYS A 314 -26.71 -3.72 5.48
CA LYS A 314 -27.30 -4.33 6.69
C LYS A 314 -28.38 -3.43 7.29
N PRO A 315 -29.38 -3.99 7.99
CA PRO A 315 -30.37 -3.18 8.70
C PRO A 315 -29.71 -2.14 9.62
N GLY A 316 -30.06 -0.86 9.42
CA GLY A 316 -29.50 0.26 10.17
C GLY A 316 -28.21 0.87 9.61
N THR A 317 -27.73 0.41 8.45
CA THR A 317 -26.63 1.05 7.72
C THR A 317 -27.10 1.56 6.36
N THR A 318 -26.39 2.55 5.84
CA THR A 318 -26.57 3.16 4.50
C THR A 318 -25.20 3.43 3.88
N PHE A 319 -25.16 3.87 2.62
CA PHE A 319 -23.94 4.30 1.93
C PHE A 319 -23.30 5.58 2.52
N GLN A 320 -23.86 6.13 3.59
CA GLN A 320 -23.32 7.28 4.34
C GLN A 320 -23.04 6.95 5.79
N THR A 321 -23.33 5.71 6.23
CA THR A 321 -23.02 5.28 7.59
C THR A 321 -21.53 5.02 7.71
N PRO A 322 -20.79 5.77 8.55
CA PRO A 322 -19.35 5.58 8.70
C PRO A 322 -18.99 4.17 9.16
N ASN A 323 -17.93 3.61 8.60
CA ASN A 323 -17.39 2.33 9.03
C ASN A 323 -16.29 2.56 10.08
N PRO A 324 -16.54 2.24 11.37
CA PRO A 324 -15.51 2.41 12.39
C PRO A 324 -14.45 1.32 12.21
N LEU A 325 -13.24 1.76 11.91
CA LEU A 325 -12.07 0.91 11.78
C LEU A 325 -11.17 1.01 13.00
N ASN A 326 -10.52 -0.10 13.29
CA ASN A 326 -9.44 -0.17 14.26
C ASN A 326 -8.36 -1.10 13.71
N ARG A 327 -7.08 -0.80 13.96
CA ARG A 327 -5.99 -1.68 13.53
C ARG A 327 -6.05 -2.98 14.33
N PHE A 328 -6.19 -4.12 13.67
CA PHE A 328 -6.21 -5.41 14.35
C PHE A 328 -4.81 -5.83 14.82
N THR A 329 -3.85 -5.88 13.89
CA THR A 329 -2.45 -6.23 14.17
C THR A 329 -1.64 -4.95 14.36
N PRO A 330 -1.12 -4.68 15.57
CA PRO A 330 -0.25 -3.51 15.82
C PRO A 330 0.98 -3.51 14.91
N ILE A 331 1.46 -2.31 14.55
CA ILE A 331 2.72 -2.16 13.83
C ILE A 331 3.85 -2.67 14.74
N ALA A 332 4.73 -3.52 14.20
CA ALA A 332 5.84 -4.07 14.96
C ALA A 332 6.75 -2.95 15.50
N GLU A 333 7.33 -3.13 16.68
CA GLU A 333 8.22 -2.15 17.31
C GLU A 333 9.36 -1.74 16.39
N ILE A 334 10.01 -2.72 15.77
CA ILE A 334 11.11 -2.49 14.82
C ILE A 334 10.68 -1.64 13.60
N THR A 335 9.46 -1.85 13.10
CA THR A 335 8.88 -1.05 12.01
C THR A 335 8.53 0.36 12.48
N ASN A 336 8.03 0.51 13.71
CA ASN A 336 7.77 1.81 14.32
C ASN A 336 9.06 2.63 14.51
N GLU A 337 10.18 1.99 14.84
CA GLU A 337 11.48 2.68 14.90
C GLU A 337 11.90 3.21 13.53
N VAL A 338 11.72 2.43 12.46
CA VAL A 338 12.01 2.90 11.09
C VAL A 338 11.07 4.03 10.69
N ASN A 339 9.77 3.90 10.97
CA ASN A 339 8.78 4.97 10.77
C ASN A 339 9.19 6.25 11.50
N ALA A 340 9.59 6.15 12.76
CA ALA A 340 10.01 7.31 13.56
C ALA A 340 11.22 8.01 12.91
N ARG A 341 12.23 7.24 12.49
CA ARG A 341 13.42 7.77 11.80
C ARG A 341 13.04 8.60 10.56
N TYR A 342 12.34 8.00 9.59
CA TYR A 342 11.98 8.70 8.34
C TYR A 342 11.02 9.88 8.58
N ARG A 343 10.02 9.73 9.46
CA ARG A 343 9.06 10.81 9.72
C ARG A 343 9.68 11.98 10.49
N SER A 344 10.77 11.76 11.22
CA SER A 344 11.55 12.80 11.89
C SER A 344 12.70 13.36 11.04
N ASP A 345 12.93 12.82 9.84
CA ASP A 345 14.01 13.27 8.96
C ASP A 345 13.86 14.76 8.64
N PRO A 346 14.92 15.59 8.80
CA PRO A 346 14.87 17.03 8.55
C PRO A 346 14.40 17.41 7.14
N ASP A 347 14.86 16.68 6.12
CA ASP A 347 14.55 16.96 4.72
C ASP A 347 13.11 16.53 4.38
N LEU A 348 12.54 15.59 5.14
CA LEU A 348 11.13 15.21 5.02
C LEU A 348 10.18 16.17 5.75
N GLN A 349 10.67 17.04 6.64
CA GLN A 349 9.79 17.93 7.42
C GLN A 349 9.02 18.93 6.57
N ARG A 350 9.51 19.27 5.38
CA ARG A 350 8.80 20.14 4.43
C ARG A 350 7.76 19.40 3.58
N SER A 351 7.76 18.07 3.62
CA SER A 351 6.89 17.22 2.83
C SER A 351 5.70 16.69 3.63
N VAL A 352 4.60 16.42 2.95
CA VAL A 352 3.42 15.74 3.53
C VAL A 352 3.72 14.27 3.89
N LEU A 353 4.79 13.70 3.35
CA LEU A 353 5.17 12.28 3.54
C LEU A 353 5.45 11.93 5.00
N LYS A 354 5.80 12.90 5.86
CA LYS A 354 5.94 12.70 7.32
C LYS A 354 4.63 12.29 8.02
N TYR A 355 3.48 12.46 7.35
CA TYR A 355 2.16 12.04 7.81
C TYR A 355 1.74 10.66 7.28
N TYR A 356 2.69 9.90 6.73
CA TYR A 356 2.49 8.50 6.34
C TYR A 356 3.37 7.59 7.20
N GLN A 357 2.98 6.34 7.32
CA GLN A 357 3.72 5.31 8.04
C GLN A 357 3.64 3.97 7.32
N LEU A 358 4.74 3.24 7.31
CA LEU A 358 4.79 1.85 6.88
C LEU A 358 4.07 0.98 7.92
N ILE A 359 3.20 0.10 7.46
CA ILE A 359 2.55 -0.90 8.31
C ILE A 359 3.40 -2.15 8.41
N THR A 360 3.89 -2.64 7.26
CA THR A 360 4.84 -3.75 7.18
C THR A 360 5.42 -3.87 5.77
N THR A 361 6.61 -4.46 5.68
CA THR A 361 7.15 -5.02 4.43
C THR A 361 7.02 -6.54 4.46
N GLN A 362 6.16 -7.09 3.62
CA GLN A 362 6.02 -8.53 3.43
C GLN A 362 6.88 -9.02 2.27
N ARG A 363 7.59 -10.13 2.47
CA ARG A 363 8.48 -10.75 1.49
C ARG A 363 8.48 -12.28 1.62
N PRO A 364 8.89 -13.04 0.60
CA PRO A 364 9.15 -14.47 0.73
C PRO A 364 10.35 -14.73 1.64
N LEU A 365 10.17 -15.58 2.64
CA LEU A 365 11.27 -16.26 3.32
C LEU A 365 11.77 -17.37 2.40
N MET A 366 13.10 -17.42 2.20
CA MET A 366 13.77 -18.37 1.30
C MET A 366 13.15 -18.37 -0.13
N PRO A 367 13.20 -17.24 -0.85
CA PRO A 367 12.56 -17.08 -2.17
C PRO A 367 12.94 -18.13 -3.21
N ASP A 368 14.16 -18.68 -3.10
CA ASP A 368 14.71 -19.66 -4.03
C ASP A 368 14.46 -21.11 -3.61
N ASN A 369 13.63 -21.36 -2.59
CA ASN A 369 13.33 -22.72 -2.13
C ASN A 369 12.46 -23.46 -3.16
N PRO A 370 13.00 -24.47 -3.88
CA PRO A 370 12.24 -25.17 -4.92
C PRO A 370 11.06 -25.97 -4.36
N SER A 371 11.08 -26.33 -3.06
CA SER A 371 10.00 -27.03 -2.39
C SER A 371 8.84 -26.12 -1.98
N ASN A 372 9.03 -24.79 -2.05
CA ASN A 372 7.97 -23.81 -1.79
C ASN A 372 8.00 -22.68 -2.85
N PRO A 373 7.55 -22.95 -4.09
CA PRO A 373 7.63 -21.99 -5.19
C PRO A 373 6.79 -20.72 -4.96
N LEU A 374 5.78 -20.77 -4.08
CA LEU A 374 4.95 -19.61 -3.74
C LEU A 374 5.59 -18.69 -2.68
N GLY A 375 6.75 -19.10 -2.14
CA GLY A 375 7.40 -18.41 -1.04
C GLY A 375 6.63 -18.54 0.27
N GLN A 376 7.30 -18.33 1.41
CA GLN A 376 6.64 -18.24 2.70
C GLN A 376 6.49 -16.76 3.08
N PRO A 377 5.27 -16.20 3.16
CA PRO A 377 5.09 -14.80 3.51
C PRO A 377 5.66 -14.50 4.89
N THR A 378 6.54 -13.51 4.95
CA THR A 378 7.14 -13.04 6.19
C THR A 378 7.06 -11.51 6.21
N PRO A 379 6.52 -10.89 7.28
CA PRO A 379 5.68 -11.54 8.27
C PRO A 379 4.42 -12.14 7.61
N ALA A 380 3.78 -13.09 8.30
CA ALA A 380 2.64 -13.82 7.73
C ALA A 380 1.44 -12.91 7.42
N LEU A 381 1.23 -11.88 8.25
CA LEU A 381 0.14 -10.92 8.10
C LEU A 381 0.62 -9.61 7.49
N SER A 382 -0.19 -9.07 6.59
CA SER A 382 -0.04 -7.73 6.03
C SER A 382 -1.44 -7.18 5.77
N ALA A 383 -1.83 -6.14 6.51
CA ALA A 383 -3.17 -5.58 6.46
C ALA A 383 -3.14 -4.05 6.54
N ASN A 384 -3.58 -3.40 5.47
CA ASN A 384 -3.89 -1.98 5.46
C ASN A 384 -5.33 -1.78 5.93
N VAL A 385 -5.56 -0.88 6.88
CA VAL A 385 -6.92 -0.68 7.41
C VAL A 385 -7.91 -0.20 6.35
N THR A 386 -7.43 0.41 5.26
CA THR A 386 -8.31 0.91 4.17
C THR A 386 -8.43 -0.04 2.98
N MET A 387 -7.64 -1.12 2.91
CA MET A 387 -7.72 -2.10 1.80
C MET A 387 -8.19 -3.48 2.28
N GLU A 388 -7.81 -3.86 3.49
CA GLU A 388 -8.18 -5.12 4.14
C GLU A 388 -9.02 -4.89 5.39
N SER A 389 -9.79 -3.79 5.39
CA SER A 389 -10.62 -3.27 6.48
C SER A 389 -11.33 -4.35 7.28
N TYR A 390 -11.89 -5.33 6.57
CA TYR A 390 -12.78 -6.37 7.12
C TYR A 390 -12.15 -7.76 7.22
N ILE A 391 -10.89 -7.93 6.81
CA ILE A 391 -10.16 -9.21 6.82
C ILE A 391 -8.78 -9.12 7.46
N GLN A 392 -8.47 -8.02 8.16
CA GLN A 392 -7.17 -7.77 8.79
C GLN A 392 -6.58 -8.98 9.54
N PRO A 393 -7.33 -9.79 10.33
CA PRO A 393 -6.77 -10.92 11.07
C PRO A 393 -6.13 -12.01 10.21
N ASN A 394 -6.54 -12.12 8.93
CA ASN A 394 -6.13 -13.20 8.03
C ASN A 394 -5.48 -12.68 6.74
N SER A 395 -5.23 -11.37 6.64
CA SER A 395 -4.75 -10.75 5.41
C SER A 395 -3.28 -11.03 5.15
N SER A 396 -2.96 -11.39 3.91
CA SER A 396 -1.59 -11.54 3.41
C SER A 396 -1.56 -11.20 1.92
N CYS A 397 -0.78 -10.18 1.56
CA CYS A 397 -0.68 -9.70 0.18
C CYS A 397 -0.14 -10.82 -0.72
N MET A 398 0.96 -11.46 -0.33
CA MET A 398 1.55 -12.58 -1.06
C MET A 398 0.58 -13.73 -1.29
N ASN A 399 -0.14 -14.16 -0.24
CA ASN A 399 -1.10 -15.27 -0.38
C ASN A 399 -2.26 -14.88 -1.29
N CYS A 400 -2.82 -13.68 -1.12
CA CYS A 400 -3.88 -13.17 -1.98
C CYS A 400 -3.43 -13.10 -3.45
N HIS A 401 -2.26 -12.55 -3.70
CA HIS A 401 -1.72 -12.36 -5.05
C HIS A 401 -1.19 -13.64 -5.71
N SER A 402 -0.77 -14.64 -4.93
CA SER A 402 -0.42 -15.97 -5.47
C SER A 402 -1.57 -16.63 -6.24
N MET A 403 -2.81 -16.19 -5.98
CA MET A 403 -3.99 -16.71 -6.65
C MET A 403 -4.27 -16.03 -7.99
N ALA A 404 -3.61 -14.92 -8.30
CA ALA A 404 -3.90 -14.09 -9.45
C ALA A 404 -3.83 -14.89 -10.77
N THR A 405 -4.84 -14.68 -11.61
CA THR A 405 -4.90 -15.20 -12.98
C THR A 405 -5.36 -14.11 -13.93
N PRO A 406 -5.06 -14.21 -15.23
CA PRO A 406 -5.69 -13.36 -16.23
C PRO A 406 -7.21 -13.60 -16.35
N VAL A 407 -7.89 -12.70 -17.04
CA VAL A 407 -9.29 -12.92 -17.45
C VAL A 407 -9.41 -14.22 -18.26
N LYS A 408 -10.41 -15.05 -17.92
CA LYS A 408 -10.70 -16.34 -18.59
C LYS A 408 -9.52 -17.33 -18.68
N SER A 409 -8.51 -17.22 -17.81
CA SER A 409 -7.36 -18.13 -17.79
C SER A 409 -7.28 -18.89 -16.46
N PRO A 410 -6.95 -20.20 -16.49
CA PRO A 410 -6.65 -20.97 -15.29
C PRO A 410 -5.19 -20.79 -14.81
N TYR A 411 -4.32 -20.19 -15.62
CA TYR A 411 -2.90 -20.05 -15.32
C TYR A 411 -2.60 -18.83 -14.46
N LYS A 412 -1.54 -18.92 -13.64
CA LYS A 412 -1.11 -17.82 -12.76
C LYS A 412 -0.49 -16.68 -13.56
N SER A 413 -0.69 -15.45 -13.07
CA SER A 413 -0.21 -14.22 -13.68
C SER A 413 0.92 -13.55 -12.89
N ASP A 414 1.84 -14.35 -12.35
CA ASP A 414 3.03 -13.84 -11.66
C ASP A 414 2.70 -12.78 -10.59
N TYR A 415 1.77 -13.13 -9.69
CA TYR A 415 1.28 -12.29 -8.60
C TYR A 415 0.52 -11.01 -9.00
N SER A 416 0.33 -10.73 -10.29
CA SER A 416 -0.36 -9.52 -10.76
C SER A 416 -1.82 -9.78 -11.12
N TYR A 417 -2.71 -8.95 -10.62
CA TYR A 417 -4.12 -8.94 -11.01
C TYR A 417 -4.42 -7.96 -12.17
N LEU A 418 -3.42 -7.21 -12.68
CA LEU A 418 -3.62 -6.26 -13.78
C LEU A 418 -4.28 -6.90 -15.01
N PHE A 419 -3.90 -8.13 -15.34
CA PHE A 419 -4.44 -8.83 -16.52
C PHE A 419 -5.91 -9.21 -16.44
N LYS A 420 -6.54 -9.05 -15.27
CA LYS A 420 -7.98 -9.19 -15.16
C LYS A 420 -8.75 -8.01 -15.78
N PHE A 421 -8.09 -6.87 -15.99
CA PHE A 421 -8.66 -5.69 -16.63
C PHE A 421 -8.61 -5.75 -18.16
N ALA A 422 -7.98 -6.77 -18.75
CA ALA A 422 -7.90 -6.94 -20.19
C ALA A 422 -9.28 -7.05 -20.83
N ASN A 423 -9.47 -6.34 -21.94
CA ASN A 423 -10.73 -6.27 -22.67
C ASN A 423 -10.66 -7.10 -23.95
N ALA A 424 -11.76 -7.77 -24.31
CA ALA A 424 -11.84 -8.51 -25.57
C ALA A 424 -12.06 -7.54 -26.74
N PRO A 425 -11.41 -7.75 -27.90
CA PRO A 425 -11.76 -7.08 -29.14
C PRO A 425 -13.22 -7.29 -29.53
N VAL A 426 -13.75 -6.40 -30.38
CA VAL A 426 -15.05 -6.65 -31.03
C VAL A 426 -14.90 -7.86 -31.94
N GLY A 427 -15.43 -9.00 -31.51
CA GLY A 427 -15.63 -10.19 -32.32
C GLY A 427 -17.07 -10.67 -32.17
N ASN A 428 -17.73 -10.97 -33.30
CA ASN A 428 -19.09 -11.53 -33.37
C ASN A 428 -19.37 -12.43 -32.18
N THR A 429 -20.55 -12.27 -31.55
CA THR A 429 -21.15 -13.31 -30.72
C THR A 429 -21.01 -14.65 -31.44
N ILE A 430 -19.97 -15.40 -31.11
CA ILE A 430 -19.94 -16.83 -31.35
C ILE A 430 -21.03 -17.30 -30.41
N LYS A 431 -22.18 -17.62 -31.01
CA LYS A 431 -23.27 -18.29 -30.31
C LYS A 431 -22.63 -19.40 -29.49
N ASP A 432 -22.89 -19.38 -28.20
CA ASP A 432 -22.63 -20.51 -27.33
C ASP A 432 -23.20 -21.76 -28.01
N GLU A 433 -22.33 -22.67 -28.44
CA GLU A 433 -22.74 -24.05 -28.72
C GLU A 433 -22.79 -24.75 -27.36
N GLU A 434 -24.03 -25.04 -26.97
CA GLU A 434 -24.58 -25.87 -25.87
C GLU A 434 -23.65 -26.55 -24.87
#